data_AF-A0A523MFS1-F1
#
_entry.id   AF-A0A523MFS1-F1
#
_cell.length_a   1.000
_cell.length_b   1.000
_cell.length_c   1.000
_cell.angle_alpha   90.00
_cell.angle_beta   90.00
_cell.angle_gamma   90.00
#
_symmetry.space_group_name_H-M   'P 1'
#
loop_
_entity.id
_entity.type
_entity.pdbx_description
1 polymer ?
#
loop_
_entity_poly.entity_id
_entity_poly.type
_entity_poly.pdbx_seq_one_letter_code
_entity_poly.pdbx_strand_id
1 'polypeptide(L)'
;MEPQVNSDRSVPARLRAGTGAMLQATMCVTFLCTGLVSAADDVEDIATEEQSSGRRSEDTSDANIVLDQQNCVRRIDIDHTKIIDDQAILFYMRRSTIFLNKLPRRCSGLRMSGTFSYDTRTGELCNVDIIHVVNHFGGGFRRGVGCGLGKFKPITEEQVELIKEIGPGDF
;
A
#
# COMPACT_ATOMS: atom_id res chain seq x y z
N MET A 1 12.92 42.48 7.70
CA MET A 1 13.92 41.52 8.21
C MET A 1 13.69 40.19 7.50
N GLU A 2 14.24 40.08 6.29
CA GLU A 2 14.38 38.83 5.56
C GLU A 2 15.77 38.26 5.88
N PRO A 3 15.94 36.94 5.94
CA PRO A 3 17.24 36.35 5.67
C PRO A 3 17.20 35.67 4.30
N GLN A 4 18.01 36.22 3.39
CA GLN A 4 18.51 35.56 2.19
C GLN A 4 19.64 34.61 2.61
N VAL A 5 19.62 33.34 2.19
CA VAL A 5 20.83 32.51 2.14
C VAL A 5 20.86 31.66 0.88
N ASN A 6 22.05 31.64 0.28
CA ASN A 6 22.36 31.46 -1.13
C ASN A 6 22.95 30.07 -1.42
N SER A 7 22.80 29.68 -2.69
CA SER A 7 23.74 28.95 -3.57
C SER A 7 24.22 27.53 -3.28
N ASP A 8 24.12 26.76 -4.37
CA ASP A 8 25.09 25.78 -4.88
C ASP A 8 25.31 24.46 -4.12
N ARG A 9 24.68 23.41 -4.67
CA ARG A 9 25.30 22.07 -4.68
C ARG A 9 25.09 21.37 -6.01
N SER A 10 26.08 21.58 -6.87
CA SER A 10 26.61 20.73 -7.93
C SER A 10 26.11 19.28 -7.94
N VAL A 11 25.41 18.91 -9.02
CA VAL A 11 25.07 17.53 -9.39
C VAL A 11 26.17 17.00 -10.31
N PRO A 12 26.90 15.92 -9.95
CA PRO A 12 27.73 15.22 -10.93
C PRO A 12 26.89 14.20 -11.71
N ALA A 13 26.73 14.46 -13.01
CA ALA A 13 26.35 13.45 -13.98
C ALA A 13 27.46 12.38 -14.07
N ARG A 14 27.12 11.11 -13.87
CA ARG A 14 27.98 9.99 -14.26
C ARG A 14 27.23 8.98 -15.13
N LEU A 15 27.62 9.05 -16.38
CA LEU A 15 27.50 8.12 -17.50
C LEU A 15 27.88 6.69 -17.12
N ARG A 16 27.12 5.68 -17.57
CA ARG A 16 27.68 4.37 -17.96
C ARG A 16 26.78 3.64 -18.94
N ALA A 17 27.22 3.65 -20.21
CA ALA A 17 26.79 2.75 -21.26
C ALA A 17 27.33 1.34 -20.97
N GLY A 18 26.47 0.32 -21.13
CA GLY A 18 26.83 -1.09 -21.06
C GLY A 18 26.35 -1.80 -22.33
N THR A 19 27.26 -1.95 -23.28
CA THR A 19 27.13 -2.78 -24.48
C THR A 19 27.56 -4.23 -24.19
N GLY A 20 26.89 -5.19 -24.82
CA GLY A 20 27.37 -6.58 -24.98
C GLY A 20 26.34 -7.61 -24.50
N ALA A 21 26.10 -8.73 -25.16
CA ALA A 21 26.60 -9.26 -26.43
C ALA A 21 25.58 -10.32 -26.89
N MET A 22 25.27 -10.35 -28.19
CA MET A 22 24.62 -11.47 -28.86
C MET A 22 25.65 -12.57 -29.10
N LEU A 23 25.35 -13.81 -28.72
CA LEU A 23 25.84 -15.11 -29.24
C LEU A 23 25.31 -16.18 -28.25
N GLN A 24 24.72 -17.32 -28.58
CA GLN A 24 24.66 -18.07 -29.82
C GLN A 24 23.48 -19.05 -29.69
N ALA A 25 22.49 -18.94 -30.58
CA ALA A 25 21.47 -19.97 -30.75
C ALA A 25 22.08 -21.08 -31.59
N THR A 26 22.43 -22.22 -30.99
CA THR A 26 22.88 -23.38 -31.74
C THR A 26 22.46 -24.68 -31.07
N MET A 27 21.75 -25.48 -31.85
CA MET A 27 21.46 -26.90 -31.65
C MET A 27 20.41 -27.25 -30.60
N CYS A 28 19.16 -26.96 -30.97
CA CYS A 28 18.07 -27.90 -30.75
C CYS A 28 18.42 -29.18 -31.53
N VAL A 29 19.27 -30.04 -30.93
CA VAL A 29 19.60 -31.34 -31.51
C VAL A 29 18.31 -32.13 -31.51
N THR A 30 17.89 -32.41 -32.73
CA THR A 30 16.86 -33.33 -33.19
C THR A 30 17.03 -34.71 -32.55
N PHE A 31 16.67 -34.84 -31.27
CA PHE A 31 16.57 -36.11 -30.57
C PHE A 31 15.20 -36.74 -30.88
N LEU A 32 15.14 -37.28 -32.09
CA LEU A 32 14.52 -38.57 -32.43
C LEU A 32 13.17 -38.87 -31.75
N CYS A 33 12.12 -38.28 -32.30
CA CYS A 33 10.77 -38.83 -32.26
C CYS A 33 10.66 -40.13 -33.08
N THR A 34 11.43 -41.16 -32.72
CA THR A 34 11.17 -42.53 -33.20
C THR A 34 10.31 -43.24 -32.17
N GLY A 35 9.01 -42.98 -32.24
CA GLY A 35 8.01 -43.76 -31.52
C GLY A 35 7.79 -45.10 -32.21
N LEU A 36 7.84 -46.18 -31.44
CA LEU A 36 7.20 -47.46 -31.77
C LEU A 36 7.06 -48.34 -30.52
N VAL A 37 5.80 -48.69 -30.23
CA VAL A 37 5.24 -49.96 -29.71
C VAL A 37 5.09 -50.26 -28.20
N SER A 38 3.81 -50.37 -27.82
CA SER A 38 3.05 -51.24 -26.88
C SER A 38 3.49 -51.62 -25.47
N ALA A 39 2.65 -51.17 -24.52
CA ALA A 39 1.88 -51.88 -23.46
C ALA A 39 2.47 -53.09 -22.71
N ALA A 40 2.72 -52.92 -21.39
CA ALA A 40 2.28 -53.77 -20.27
C ALA A 40 2.70 -53.11 -18.91
N ASP A 41 1.93 -53.40 -17.86
CA ASP A 41 1.86 -52.83 -16.50
C ASP A 41 3.18 -52.65 -15.71
N ASP A 42 3.26 -51.58 -14.89
CA ASP A 42 3.66 -51.61 -13.46
C ASP A 42 3.57 -50.22 -12.80
N VAL A 43 3.39 -50.23 -11.47
CA VAL A 43 2.96 -49.14 -10.57
C VAL A 43 4.13 -48.30 -9.99
N GLU A 44 3.83 -47.04 -9.63
CA GLU A 44 4.56 -46.07 -8.76
C GLU A 44 5.92 -45.50 -9.23
N ASP A 45 5.96 -44.20 -9.61
CA ASP A 45 6.71 -43.18 -8.84
C ASP A 45 6.36 -41.72 -9.26
N ILE A 46 6.63 -40.80 -8.35
CA ILE A 46 6.37 -39.35 -8.31
C ILE A 46 7.44 -38.55 -9.10
N ALA A 47 7.10 -37.31 -9.48
CA ALA A 47 7.94 -36.19 -9.97
C ALA A 47 8.16 -36.14 -11.50
N THR A 48 8.05 -35.02 -12.25
CA THR A 48 7.96 -33.58 -11.94
C THR A 48 7.69 -32.81 -13.25
N GLU A 49 6.98 -31.68 -13.14
CA GLU A 49 7.14 -30.40 -13.86
C GLU A 49 7.17 -30.33 -15.41
N GLU A 50 6.03 -29.93 -16.00
CA GLU A 50 5.97 -29.19 -17.26
C GLU A 50 5.83 -27.68 -16.95
N GLN A 51 6.92 -26.97 -17.23
CA GLN A 51 7.01 -25.52 -17.25
C GLN A 51 6.51 -24.99 -18.59
N SER A 52 5.46 -24.17 -18.61
CA SER A 52 5.25 -23.23 -19.72
C SER A 52 4.24 -22.15 -19.37
N SER A 53 4.75 -20.94 -19.15
CA SER A 53 4.38 -19.75 -19.92
C SER A 53 4.56 -18.50 -19.06
N GLY A 54 5.63 -17.76 -19.37
CA GLY A 54 6.01 -16.56 -18.64
C GLY A 54 5.10 -15.37 -18.90
N ARG A 55 4.97 -14.53 -17.87
CA ARG A 55 5.02 -13.08 -18.04
C ARG A 55 5.97 -12.50 -17.00
N ARG A 56 7.13 -12.09 -17.49
CA ARG A 56 8.12 -11.27 -16.83
C ARG A 56 7.47 -9.95 -16.41
N SER A 57 7.48 -9.67 -15.12
CA SER A 57 7.31 -8.32 -14.57
C SER A 57 8.35 -8.17 -13.46
N GLU A 58 9.58 -7.86 -13.87
CA GLU A 58 10.57 -7.23 -13.00
C GLU A 58 10.61 -5.77 -13.48
N ASP A 59 10.14 -4.82 -12.68
CA ASP A 59 11.04 -4.03 -11.83
C ASP A 59 10.31 -2.84 -11.16
N THR A 60 10.56 -2.69 -9.87
CA THR A 60 10.35 -1.52 -9.01
C THR A 60 8.95 -0.89 -8.87
N SER A 61 8.14 -1.42 -7.95
CA SER A 61 7.54 -0.56 -6.93
C SER A 61 7.42 -1.33 -5.62
N ASP A 62 7.61 -0.63 -4.51
CA ASP A 62 7.22 -1.11 -3.18
C ASP A 62 8.13 -2.16 -2.54
N ALA A 63 9.45 -1.93 -2.60
CA ALA A 63 10.37 -2.51 -1.64
C ALA A 63 9.92 -2.13 -0.21
N ASN A 64 9.15 -3.04 0.37
CA ASN A 64 8.98 -3.27 1.79
C ASN A 64 8.73 -2.02 2.66
N ILE A 65 7.55 -1.42 2.48
CA ILE A 65 6.86 -0.75 3.59
C ILE A 65 5.60 -1.55 3.89
N VAL A 66 5.76 -2.85 4.11
CA VAL A 66 4.86 -3.56 5.03
C VAL A 66 5.49 -3.41 6.40
N LEU A 67 5.57 -2.15 6.87
CA LEU A 67 5.64 -1.93 8.31
C LEU A 67 4.38 -2.60 8.87
N ASP A 68 4.56 -3.57 9.77
CA ASP A 68 3.52 -4.44 10.29
C ASP A 68 2.23 -3.65 10.52
N GLN A 69 1.25 -3.87 9.65
CA GLN A 69 -0.03 -3.18 9.73
C GLN A 69 -0.71 -3.63 11.02
N GLN A 70 -1.05 -2.67 11.87
CA GLN A 70 -1.67 -2.95 13.15
C GLN A 70 -3.19 -3.03 12.96
N ASN A 71 -3.82 -3.97 13.66
CA ASN A 71 -5.27 -4.09 13.64
C ASN A 71 -5.91 -3.01 14.51
N CYS A 72 -5.26 -2.60 15.59
CA CYS A 72 -5.79 -1.64 16.55
C CYS A 72 -4.72 -0.64 16.98
N VAL A 73 -5.16 0.57 17.33
CA VAL A 73 -4.35 1.59 18.00
C VAL A 73 -4.99 2.00 19.31
N ARG A 74 -4.18 2.32 20.33
CA ARG A 74 -4.70 2.72 21.63
C ARG A 74 -5.34 4.10 21.54
N ARG A 75 -6.62 4.21 21.91
CA ARG A 75 -7.41 5.45 21.78
C ARG A 75 -6.81 6.60 22.59
N ILE A 76 -6.24 6.29 23.76
CA ILE A 76 -5.65 7.28 24.68
C ILE A 76 -4.36 7.92 24.15
N ASP A 77 -3.71 7.26 23.20
CA ASP A 77 -2.47 7.73 22.59
C ASP A 77 -2.72 8.58 21.34
N ILE A 78 -3.95 8.59 20.82
CA ILE A 78 -4.34 9.44 19.68
C ILE A 78 -4.34 10.88 20.18
N ASP A 79 -3.51 11.71 19.55
CA ASP A 79 -3.45 13.14 19.80
C ASP A 79 -4.51 13.87 18.96
N HIS A 80 -4.46 13.66 17.64
CA HIS A 80 -5.45 14.20 16.71
C HIS A 80 -5.51 13.36 15.43
N THR A 81 -6.53 13.60 14.62
CA THR A 81 -6.71 12.95 13.32
C THR A 81 -6.78 13.98 12.21
N LYS A 82 -6.33 13.59 11.02
CA LYS A 82 -6.46 14.40 9.80
C LYS A 82 -7.12 13.57 8.72
N ILE A 83 -8.30 14.02 8.29
CA ILE A 83 -8.97 13.45 7.13
C ILE A 83 -8.32 14.05 5.89
N ILE A 84 -7.76 13.20 5.03
CA ILE A 84 -7.16 13.61 3.76
C ILE A 84 -8.23 13.61 2.68
N ASP A 85 -9.01 12.53 2.62
CA ASP A 85 -10.13 12.37 1.69
C ASP A 85 -11.25 11.49 2.25
N ASP A 86 -12.14 11.02 1.38
CA ASP A 86 -13.24 10.13 1.76
C ASP A 86 -12.79 8.68 2.03
N GLN A 87 -11.50 8.35 1.93
CA GLN A 87 -11.00 6.99 2.14
C GLN A 87 -9.72 6.90 2.99
N ALA A 88 -9.04 8.00 3.28
CA ALA A 88 -7.75 8.02 3.97
C ALA A 88 -7.80 8.99 5.14
N ILE A 89 -7.46 8.45 6.31
CA ILE A 89 -7.40 9.18 7.57
C ILE A 89 -6.00 8.97 8.16
N LEU A 90 -5.36 10.07 8.55
CA LEU A 90 -4.14 10.04 9.34
C LEU A 90 -4.48 10.12 10.82
N PHE A 91 -3.81 9.30 11.61
CA PHE A 91 -3.88 9.29 13.06
C PHE A 91 -2.51 9.69 13.61
N TYR A 92 -2.46 10.85 14.24
CA TYR A 92 -1.25 11.36 14.89
C TYR A 92 -1.27 10.91 16.35
N MET A 93 -0.24 10.18 16.74
CA MET A 93 -0.11 9.64 18.09
C MET A 93 0.86 10.50 18.91
N ARG A 94 0.68 10.53 20.23
CA ARG A 94 1.51 11.31 21.17
C ARG A 94 3.02 11.01 21.15
N ARG A 95 3.43 9.84 20.63
CA ARG A 95 4.84 9.42 20.55
C ARG A 95 5.47 9.72 19.19
N SER A 96 4.96 10.73 18.48
CA SER A 96 5.37 11.11 17.12
C SER A 96 5.25 9.97 16.11
N THR A 97 4.35 9.02 16.36
CA THR A 97 4.03 7.94 15.41
C THR A 97 2.80 8.36 14.62
N ILE A 98 2.82 8.16 13.30
CA ILE A 98 1.72 8.50 12.43
C ILE A 98 1.23 7.22 11.78
N PHE A 99 -0.09 7.02 11.84
CA PHE A 99 -0.73 5.89 11.19
C PHE A 99 -1.62 6.37 10.05
N LEU A 100 -1.43 5.79 8.88
CA LEU A 100 -2.38 5.84 7.79
C LEU A 100 -3.42 4.75 7.98
N ASN A 101 -4.70 5.14 8.03
CA ASN A 101 -5.82 4.23 7.94
C ASN A 101 -6.53 4.44 6.60
N LYS A 102 -6.41 3.49 5.69
CA LYS A 102 -7.14 3.47 4.42
C LYS A 102 -8.42 2.65 4.61
N LEU A 103 -9.57 3.31 4.53
CA LEU A 103 -10.87 2.69 4.68
C LEU A 103 -11.09 1.65 3.56
N PRO A 104 -11.71 0.49 3.87
CA PRO A 104 -11.98 -0.56 2.89
C PRO A 104 -12.94 -0.10 1.77
N ARG A 105 -13.77 0.90 2.06
CA ARG A 105 -14.74 1.50 1.14
C ARG A 105 -14.70 3.01 1.33
N ARG A 106 -14.94 3.77 0.25
CA ARG A 106 -15.12 5.23 0.34
C ARG A 106 -16.28 5.57 1.29
N CYS A 107 -16.05 6.55 2.14
CA CYS A 107 -16.97 7.04 3.15
C CYS A 107 -17.52 8.40 2.72
N SER A 108 -18.73 8.39 2.14
CA SER A 108 -19.33 9.60 1.55
C SER A 108 -19.46 10.73 2.57
N GLY A 109 -18.93 11.91 2.22
CA GLY A 109 -19.04 13.12 3.04
C GLY A 109 -18.03 13.21 4.19
N LEU A 110 -17.10 12.25 4.32
CA LEU A 110 -16.08 12.27 5.37
C LEU A 110 -15.15 13.49 5.24
N ARG A 111 -14.61 13.75 4.03
CA ARG A 111 -13.76 14.93 3.77
C ARG A 111 -14.53 16.23 3.95
N MET A 112 -15.76 16.27 3.47
CA MET A 112 -16.62 17.47 3.52
C MET A 112 -16.99 17.85 4.96
N SER A 113 -17.32 16.85 5.78
CA SER A 113 -17.62 17.04 7.20
C SER A 113 -16.37 17.46 7.98
N GLY A 114 -15.20 16.92 7.61
CA GLY A 114 -13.93 17.22 8.28
C GLY A 114 -13.81 16.62 9.68
N THR A 115 -14.82 15.87 10.15
CA THR A 115 -14.83 15.22 11.46
C THR A 115 -15.65 13.94 11.45
N PHE A 116 -15.33 13.03 12.37
CA PHE A 116 -16.09 11.80 12.59
C PHE A 116 -16.10 11.47 14.08
N SER A 117 -17.11 10.72 14.48
CA SER A 117 -17.25 10.15 15.81
C SER A 117 -16.98 8.65 15.76
N TYR A 118 -16.51 8.08 16.85
CA TYR A 118 -16.27 6.65 16.98
C TYR A 118 -16.53 6.24 18.43
N ASP A 119 -17.04 5.02 18.60
CA ASP A 119 -17.25 4.41 19.91
C ASP A 119 -16.41 3.13 19.99
N THR A 120 -15.52 3.06 20.96
CA THR A 120 -14.62 1.91 21.14
C THR A 120 -15.08 1.07 22.33
N ARG A 121 -15.13 -0.26 22.19
CA ARG A 121 -15.53 -1.16 23.29
C ARG A 121 -14.41 -1.46 24.28
N THR A 122 -13.15 -1.48 23.82
CA THR A 122 -11.99 -1.98 24.58
C THR A 122 -10.97 -0.89 24.91
N GLY A 123 -11.27 0.39 24.64
CA GLY A 123 -10.30 1.49 24.79
C GLY A 123 -9.27 1.58 23.66
N GLU A 124 -9.40 0.73 22.64
CA GLU A 124 -8.63 0.74 21.40
C GLU A 124 -9.56 1.02 20.22
N LEU A 125 -9.01 1.63 19.18
CA LEU A 125 -9.70 1.82 17.91
C LEU A 125 -9.14 0.82 16.91
N CYS A 126 -9.99 -0.09 16.44
CA CYS A 126 -9.61 -1.23 15.62
C CYS A 126 -10.14 -1.12 14.20
N ASN A 127 -9.56 -1.89 13.28
CA ASN A 127 -9.99 -2.03 11.89
C ASN A 127 -11.39 -2.66 11.71
N VAL A 128 -12.00 -3.12 12.80
CA VAL A 128 -13.37 -3.66 12.81
C VAL A 128 -14.37 -2.66 13.38
N ASP A 129 -13.89 -1.53 13.91
CA ASP A 129 -14.75 -0.48 14.44
C ASP A 129 -15.34 0.37 13.30
N ILE A 130 -16.47 1.00 13.62
CA ILE A 130 -17.21 1.86 12.70
C ILE A 130 -17.07 3.31 13.17
N ILE A 131 -16.63 4.16 12.26
CA ILE A 131 -16.68 5.62 12.42
C ILE A 131 -17.98 6.15 11.83
N HIS A 132 -18.51 7.22 12.40
CA HIS A 132 -19.67 7.94 11.87
C HIS A 132 -19.27 9.37 11.53
N VAL A 133 -19.47 9.78 10.28
CA VAL A 133 -19.29 11.17 9.86
C VAL A 133 -20.14 12.09 10.74
N VAL A 134 -19.62 13.23 11.16
CA VAL A 134 -20.36 14.18 12.01
C VAL A 134 -20.79 15.39 11.18
N ASN A 135 -22.09 15.46 10.89
CA ASN A 135 -22.64 16.56 10.09
C ASN A 135 -23.15 17.68 10.99
N HIS A 136 -22.93 18.92 10.57
CA HIS A 136 -23.52 20.10 11.20
C HIS A 136 -24.77 20.51 10.42
N PHE A 137 -25.95 20.35 11.02
CA PHE A 137 -27.22 20.72 10.38
C PHE A 137 -28.17 21.31 11.42
N GLY A 138 -28.84 22.41 11.08
CA GLY A 138 -29.82 23.05 11.95
C GLY A 138 -29.27 23.51 13.31
N GLY A 139 -27.98 23.89 13.37
CA GLY A 139 -27.32 24.33 14.60
C GLY A 139 -26.90 23.22 15.56
N GLY A 140 -26.95 21.95 15.15
CA GLY A 140 -26.54 20.81 15.97
C GLY A 140 -25.62 19.83 15.24
N PHE A 141 -24.97 18.96 16.01
CA PHE A 141 -24.18 17.84 15.50
C PHE A 141 -25.05 16.59 15.38
N ARG A 142 -25.09 15.98 14.19
CA ARG A 142 -25.78 14.69 13.99
C ARG A 142 -24.81 13.67 13.41
N ARG A 143 -24.92 12.42 13.88
CA ARG A 143 -24.22 11.28 13.28
C ARG A 143 -24.79 11.03 11.88
N GLY A 144 -23.88 11.00 10.91
CA GLY A 144 -24.14 10.69 9.51
C GLY A 144 -23.81 9.23 9.20
N VAL A 145 -23.35 8.99 7.97
CA VAL A 145 -23.03 7.66 7.47
C VAL A 145 -21.95 6.98 8.31
N GLY A 146 -22.11 5.66 8.51
CA GLY A 146 -21.16 4.81 9.19
C GLY A 146 -20.21 4.12 8.21
N CYS A 147 -18.92 4.09 8.53
CA CYS A 147 -17.88 3.52 7.70
C CYS A 147 -16.93 2.67 8.55
N GLY A 148 -16.61 1.47 8.07
CA GLY A 148 -15.63 0.62 8.75
C GLY A 148 -14.22 1.17 8.57
N LEU A 149 -13.40 1.02 9.61
CA LEU A 149 -11.98 1.34 9.53
C LEU A 149 -11.19 0.29 8.76
N GLY A 150 -10.02 0.69 8.27
CA GLY A 150 -9.01 -0.22 7.73
C GLY A 150 -7.95 -0.55 8.79
N LYS A 151 -6.88 -1.21 8.34
CA LYS A 151 -5.69 -1.42 9.18
C LYS A 151 -4.88 -0.14 9.32
N PHE A 152 -4.12 -0.05 10.41
CA PHE A 152 -3.26 1.07 10.72
C PHE A 152 -1.84 0.80 10.23
N LYS A 153 -1.44 1.46 9.15
CA LYS A 153 -0.10 1.38 8.59
C LYS A 153 0.76 2.50 9.18
N PRO A 154 1.88 2.22 9.86
CA PRO A 154 2.79 3.28 10.28
C PRO A 154 3.39 3.94 9.03
N ILE A 155 3.51 5.26 9.04
CA ILE A 155 4.12 6.02 7.97
C ILE A 155 5.06 7.09 8.54
N THR A 156 6.03 7.52 7.72
CA THR A 156 6.93 8.63 8.06
C THR A 156 6.32 9.97 7.65
N GLU A 157 6.85 11.08 8.17
CA GLU A 157 6.35 12.42 7.81
C GLU A 157 6.59 12.72 6.33
N GLU A 158 7.68 12.23 5.73
CA GLU A 158 7.93 12.39 4.30
C GLU A 158 6.81 11.73 3.47
N GLN A 159 6.29 10.58 3.92
CA GLN A 159 5.16 9.92 3.28
C GLN A 159 3.85 10.67 3.48
N VAL A 160 3.67 11.32 4.63
CA VAL A 160 2.50 12.17 4.90
C VAL A 160 2.42 13.30 3.88
N GLU A 161 3.52 13.99 3.61
CA GLU A 161 3.55 15.08 2.64
C GLU A 161 3.24 14.58 1.22
N LEU A 162 3.82 13.44 0.82
CA LEU A 162 3.47 12.81 -0.46
C LEU A 162 1.97 12.47 -0.57
N ILE A 163 1.35 11.95 0.50
CA ILE A 163 -0.08 11.63 0.52
C ILE A 163 -0.95 12.89 0.42
N LYS A 164 -0.54 14.00 1.04
CA LYS A 164 -1.25 15.28 0.97
C LYS A 164 -1.16 15.92 -0.42
N GLU A 165 0.01 15.82 -1.07
CA GLU A 165 0.27 16.43 -2.38
C GLU A 165 -0.41 15.70 -3.53
N ILE A 166 -0.38 14.36 -3.52
CA ILE A 166 -0.91 13.57 -4.64
C ILE A 166 -2.44 13.63 -4.68
N GLY A 167 -3.10 13.81 -3.54
CA GLY A 167 -4.56 13.73 -3.46
C GLY A 167 -5.03 12.29 -3.69
N PRO A 168 -5.75 11.64 -2.75
CA PRO A 168 -6.12 10.24 -2.93
C PRO A 168 -7.26 10.12 -3.96
N GLY A 169 -6.88 9.74 -5.18
CA GLY A 169 -7.76 9.53 -6.33
C GLY A 169 -7.06 8.83 -7.49
N ASP A 170 -5.72 8.90 -7.51
CA ASP A 170 -4.86 8.42 -8.60
C ASP A 170 -4.04 7.15 -8.25
N PHE A 171 -4.52 6.34 -7.29
CA PHE A 171 -3.94 5.04 -6.92
C PHE A 171 -4.92 3.89 -7.10
#